data_AF-A0A1N6IFV3-F1
#
_entry.id   AF-A0A1N6IFV3-F1
#
_cell.length_a   1.000
_cell.length_b   1.000
_cell.length_c   1.000
_cell.angle_alpha   90.00
_cell.angle_beta   90.00
_cell.angle_gamma   90.00
#
_symmetry.space_group_name_H-M   'P 1'
#
loop_
_entity.id
_entity.type
_entity.pdbx_description
1 polymer ?
#
loop_
_entity_poly.entity_id
_entity_poly.type
_entity_poly.pdbx_seq_one_letter_code
_entity_poly.pdbx_strand_id
1 'polypeptide(L)'
;MSSFYWTKPVPRPFFLPNGVIGKSQGKTSVVESTWHSLATVAKGVYIVMCCLAGEELHAHVPQDELAIKSGCSRASVVRAVKILQQVGLIETSGLSVNFSGVRCYEYRLARMEGQKQIKINSLLIEGGAWSLLCHTARALFPVMKFFEVPKVPGVFFQKDRLILGPGSPYELYRYTFCQAAPQVLCTFAGMGVRSFQKALRQLCELKVVLPVEKMPGCWGIPVDEIAVFSPDKLNASIRSKRKF
;
A
#
# COMPACT_ATOMS: atom_id res chain seq x y z
N MET A 1 -25.12 -10.94 5.16
CA MET A 1 -24.79 -9.57 5.62
C MET A 1 -23.27 -9.43 5.65
N SER A 2 -22.69 -8.36 5.09
CA SER A 2 -21.23 -8.11 5.22
C SER A 2 -20.91 -7.72 6.66
N SER A 3 -20.16 -8.57 7.35
CA SER A 3 -19.82 -8.48 8.78
C SER A 3 -18.74 -7.46 9.12
N PHE A 4 -18.03 -6.91 8.13
CA PHE A 4 -16.95 -5.97 8.39
C PHE A 4 -17.46 -4.56 8.74
N TYR A 5 -16.83 -3.97 9.75
CA TYR A 5 -16.92 -2.57 10.15
C TYR A 5 -15.51 -2.05 10.45
N TRP A 6 -15.25 -0.81 10.05
CA TRP A 6 -14.04 -0.10 10.46
C TRP A 6 -14.06 0.08 11.97
N THR A 7 -12.94 -0.22 12.61
CA THR A 7 -12.68 0.00 14.03
C THR A 7 -11.55 1.02 14.18
N LYS A 8 -11.22 1.40 15.42
CA LYS A 8 -10.03 2.23 15.68
C LYS A 8 -8.80 1.48 15.16
N PRO A 9 -8.01 2.07 14.26
CA PRO A 9 -6.90 1.35 13.64
C PRO A 9 -5.78 1.09 14.65
N VAL A 10 -5.18 -0.09 14.55
CA VAL A 10 -4.00 -0.48 15.34
C VAL A 10 -2.80 -0.50 14.39
N PRO A 11 -1.77 0.34 14.63
CA PRO A 11 -0.54 0.31 13.86
C PRO A 11 0.13 -1.06 13.99
N ARG A 12 0.55 -1.64 12.87
CA ARG A 12 1.33 -2.86 12.79
C ARG A 12 2.31 -2.76 11.62
N PRO A 13 3.55 -3.25 11.77
CA PRO A 13 4.44 -3.34 10.63
C PRO A 13 3.88 -4.35 9.63
N PHE A 14 3.97 -4.03 8.35
CA PHE A 14 3.85 -5.02 7.29
C PHE A 14 4.79 -4.67 6.14
N PHE A 15 5.11 -5.70 5.37
CA PHE A 15 6.17 -5.62 4.39
C PHE A 15 5.63 -6.07 3.03
N LEU A 16 6.00 -5.31 1.99
CA LEU A 16 5.83 -5.70 0.61
C LEU A 16 7.17 -6.23 0.09
N PRO A 17 7.24 -7.45 -0.50
CA PRO A 17 8.51 -7.94 -1.02
C PRO A 17 8.99 -7.11 -2.21
N ASN A 18 10.22 -6.62 -2.18
CA ASN A 18 10.72 -5.70 -3.21
C ASN A 18 10.72 -6.32 -4.61
N GLY A 19 11.00 -7.62 -4.74
CA GLY A 19 11.01 -8.31 -6.03
C GLY A 19 9.65 -8.45 -6.67
N VAL A 20 8.56 -8.07 -5.99
CA VAL A 20 7.28 -7.86 -6.66
C VAL A 20 7.38 -6.60 -7.52
N ILE A 21 7.97 -5.52 -7.01
CA ILE A 21 8.11 -4.24 -7.71
C ILE A 21 9.25 -4.26 -8.74
N GLY A 22 10.45 -4.67 -8.32
CA GLY A 22 11.64 -4.62 -9.16
C GLY A 22 12.74 -5.56 -8.70
N LYS A 23 13.58 -6.00 -9.64
CA LYS A 23 14.72 -6.90 -9.40
C LYS A 23 16.02 -6.17 -9.71
N SER A 24 17.04 -6.39 -8.88
CA SER A 24 18.39 -5.88 -9.17
C SER A 24 19.00 -6.69 -10.33
N GLN A 25 19.45 -6.01 -11.36
CA GLN A 25 20.34 -6.54 -12.39
C GLN A 25 21.76 -6.01 -12.12
N GLY A 26 22.58 -6.83 -11.48
CA GLY A 26 23.93 -6.44 -11.08
C GLY A 26 23.97 -5.41 -9.93
N LYS A 27 25.05 -4.62 -9.87
CA LYS A 27 25.34 -3.69 -8.75
C LYS A 27 24.57 -2.37 -8.79
N THR A 28 24.10 -1.94 -9.96
CA THR A 28 23.59 -0.56 -10.15
C THR A 28 22.28 -0.45 -10.93
N SER A 29 21.82 -1.51 -11.60
CA SER A 29 20.59 -1.43 -12.40
C SER A 29 19.45 -2.20 -11.74
N VAL A 30 18.25 -1.65 -11.86
CA VAL A 30 17.00 -2.27 -11.39
C VAL A 30 16.04 -2.30 -12.56
N VAL A 31 15.41 -3.46 -12.77
CA VAL A 31 14.36 -3.64 -13.77
C VAL A 31 13.03 -3.91 -13.08
N GLU A 32 11.93 -3.58 -13.76
CA GLU A 32 10.60 -3.90 -13.30
C GLU A 32 10.38 -5.41 -13.17
N SER A 33 9.47 -5.78 -12.29
CA SER A 33 9.08 -7.17 -12.06
C SER A 33 7.56 -7.32 -12.20
N THR A 34 6.99 -8.36 -11.61
CA THR A 34 5.58 -8.76 -11.70
C THR A 34 4.61 -7.60 -11.45
N TRP A 35 4.95 -6.63 -10.59
CA TRP A 35 4.08 -5.49 -10.30
C TRP A 35 3.68 -4.73 -11.56
N HIS A 36 4.61 -4.44 -12.48
CA HIS A 36 4.28 -3.59 -13.63
C HIS A 36 3.13 -4.20 -14.45
N SER A 37 3.15 -5.52 -14.69
CA SER A 37 2.18 -6.23 -15.51
C SER A 37 0.87 -6.59 -14.77
N LEU A 38 0.84 -6.47 -13.44
CA LEU A 38 -0.36 -6.76 -12.66
C LEU A 38 -1.50 -5.78 -12.98
N ALA A 39 -2.71 -6.33 -13.10
CA ALA A 39 -3.93 -5.55 -13.16
C ALA A 39 -4.03 -4.61 -11.97
N THR A 40 -4.49 -3.37 -12.19
CA THR A 40 -4.56 -2.33 -11.14
C THR A 40 -5.43 -2.71 -9.95
N VAL A 41 -6.47 -3.51 -10.17
CA VAL A 41 -7.30 -4.08 -9.10
C VAL A 41 -6.50 -5.08 -8.26
N ALA A 42 -5.70 -5.95 -8.90
CA ALA A 42 -4.86 -6.93 -8.21
C ALA A 42 -3.80 -6.24 -7.33
N LYS A 43 -3.17 -5.18 -7.84
CA LYS A 43 -2.27 -4.29 -7.07
C LYS A 43 -2.94 -3.77 -5.79
N GLY A 44 -4.17 -3.26 -5.93
CA GLY A 44 -4.95 -2.73 -4.81
C GLY A 44 -5.29 -3.77 -3.74
N VAL A 45 -5.64 -4.99 -4.15
CA VAL A 45 -6.00 -6.09 -3.24
C VAL A 45 -4.75 -6.71 -2.59
N TYR A 46 -3.66 -6.87 -3.34
CA TYR A 46 -2.44 -7.50 -2.84
C TYR A 46 -1.84 -6.75 -1.65
N ILE A 47 -1.77 -5.43 -1.71
CA ILE A 47 -1.24 -4.61 -0.60
C ILE A 47 -2.09 -4.78 0.67
N VAL A 48 -3.42 -4.87 0.52
CA VAL A 48 -4.31 -5.14 1.65
C VAL A 48 -4.05 -6.53 2.22
N MET A 49 -3.87 -7.55 1.38
CA MET A 49 -3.50 -8.90 1.83
C MET A 49 -2.18 -8.91 2.59
N CYS A 50 -1.13 -8.23 2.09
CA CYS A 50 0.15 -8.06 2.78
C CYS A 50 -0.05 -7.43 4.17
N CYS A 51 -0.89 -6.40 4.27
CA CYS A 51 -1.18 -5.75 5.55
C CYS A 51 -1.93 -6.64 6.54
N LEU A 52 -2.89 -7.44 6.05
CA LEU A 52 -3.69 -8.32 6.90
C LEU A 52 -2.90 -9.57 7.33
N ALA A 53 -2.01 -10.05 6.47
CA ALA A 53 -1.14 -11.19 6.72
C ALA A 53 0.00 -10.89 7.70
N GLY A 54 0.50 -9.65 7.69
CA GLY A 54 1.60 -9.23 8.55
C GLY A 54 2.88 -10.04 8.30
N GLU A 55 3.61 -10.34 9.38
CA GLU A 55 4.89 -11.06 9.33
C GLU A 55 4.73 -12.57 9.07
N GLU A 56 3.58 -13.14 9.45
CA GLU A 56 3.26 -14.56 9.27
C GLU A 56 2.98 -14.93 7.80
N LEU A 57 2.85 -13.94 6.91
CA LEU A 57 2.51 -14.13 5.51
C LEU A 57 1.22 -14.96 5.30
N HIS A 58 0.35 -14.96 6.30
CA HIS A 58 -0.90 -15.72 6.31
C HIS A 58 -2.06 -14.84 6.77
N ALA A 59 -3.11 -14.75 5.96
CA ALA A 59 -4.32 -13.98 6.28
C ALA A 59 -5.57 -14.87 6.20
N HIS A 60 -6.38 -14.86 7.26
CA HIS A 60 -7.70 -15.48 7.29
C HIS A 60 -8.78 -14.41 7.31
N VAL A 61 -9.32 -14.08 6.15
CA VAL A 61 -10.24 -12.93 6.02
C VAL A 61 -11.36 -13.17 5.01
N PRO A 62 -12.54 -12.56 5.21
CA PRO A 62 -13.61 -12.60 4.24
C PRO A 62 -13.28 -11.70 3.03
N GLN A 63 -13.75 -12.10 1.85
CA GLN A 63 -13.56 -11.29 0.63
C GLN A 63 -14.25 -9.92 0.71
N ASP A 64 -15.30 -9.79 1.51
CA ASP A 64 -15.99 -8.51 1.72
C ASP A 64 -15.08 -7.51 2.45
N GLU A 65 -14.26 -7.97 3.41
CA GLU A 65 -13.27 -7.12 4.08
C GLU A 65 -12.17 -6.68 3.11
N LEU A 66 -11.66 -7.59 2.28
CA LEU A 66 -10.72 -7.24 1.21
C LEU A 66 -11.32 -6.22 0.26
N ALA A 67 -12.61 -6.36 -0.10
CA ALA A 67 -13.29 -5.43 -1.00
C ALA A 67 -13.37 -4.03 -0.39
N ILE A 68 -13.77 -3.94 0.87
CA ILE A 68 -13.89 -2.68 1.60
C ILE A 68 -12.53 -2.01 1.78
N LYS A 69 -11.54 -2.72 2.32
CA LYS A 69 -10.20 -2.17 2.58
C LYS A 69 -9.45 -1.81 1.30
N SER A 70 -9.66 -2.55 0.21
CA SER A 70 -9.04 -2.23 -1.09
C SER A 70 -9.81 -1.19 -1.90
N GLY A 71 -11.01 -0.77 -1.49
CA GLY A 71 -11.84 0.14 -2.29
C GLY A 71 -12.25 -0.46 -3.62
N CYS A 72 -12.59 -1.75 -3.63
CA CYS A 72 -13.02 -2.54 -4.79
C CYS A 72 -14.38 -3.20 -4.54
N SER A 73 -15.05 -3.64 -5.60
CA SER A 73 -16.21 -4.53 -5.45
C SER A 73 -15.76 -5.96 -5.15
N ARG A 74 -16.64 -6.77 -4.53
CA ARG A 74 -16.35 -8.19 -4.27
C ARG A 74 -16.03 -8.97 -5.55
N ALA A 75 -16.76 -8.71 -6.64
CA ALA A 75 -16.49 -9.32 -7.94
C ALA A 75 -15.09 -8.98 -8.46
N SER A 76 -14.62 -7.75 -8.21
CA SER A 76 -13.25 -7.33 -8.53
C SER A 76 -12.22 -7.99 -7.63
N VAL A 77 -12.52 -8.22 -6.35
CA VAL A 77 -11.65 -9.00 -5.44
C VAL A 77 -11.51 -10.43 -5.92
N VAL A 78 -12.60 -11.11 -6.28
CA VAL A 78 -12.53 -12.50 -6.80
C VAL A 78 -11.64 -12.58 -8.04
N ARG A 79 -11.75 -11.62 -8.96
CA ARG A 79 -10.87 -11.55 -10.14
C ARG A 79 -9.42 -11.27 -9.76
N ALA A 80 -9.18 -10.34 -8.84
CA ALA A 80 -7.84 -10.04 -8.35
C ALA A 80 -7.16 -11.25 -7.69
N VAL A 81 -7.88 -11.99 -6.84
CA VAL A 81 -7.39 -13.21 -6.19
C VAL A 81 -6.92 -14.21 -7.25
N LYS A 82 -7.74 -14.49 -8.27
CA LYS A 82 -7.36 -15.40 -9.36
C LYS A 82 -6.08 -14.95 -10.09
N ILE A 83 -5.97 -13.66 -10.39
CA ILE A 83 -4.76 -13.11 -11.04
C ILE A 83 -3.54 -13.30 -10.14
N LEU A 84 -3.65 -12.99 -8.86
CA LEU A 84 -2.56 -13.12 -7.89
C LEU A 84 -2.11 -14.58 -7.71
N GLN A 85 -3.04 -15.53 -7.78
CA GLN A 85 -2.73 -16.97 -7.78
C GLN A 85 -2.00 -17.38 -9.05
N GLN A 86 -2.48 -16.94 -10.22
CA GLN A 86 -1.87 -17.26 -11.52
C GLN A 86 -0.43 -16.78 -11.62
N VAL A 87 -0.10 -15.63 -11.03
CA VAL A 87 1.29 -15.10 -11.00
C VAL A 87 2.11 -15.62 -9.81
N GLY A 88 1.58 -16.55 -9.02
CA GLY A 88 2.29 -17.17 -7.90
C GLY A 88 2.58 -16.24 -6.72
N LEU A 89 1.83 -15.15 -6.56
CA LEU A 89 2.01 -14.24 -5.42
C LEU A 89 1.25 -14.69 -4.17
N ILE A 90 0.19 -15.46 -4.35
CA ILE A 90 -0.63 -16.01 -3.26
C ILE A 90 -1.06 -17.44 -3.55
N GLU A 91 -1.32 -18.19 -2.49
CA GLU A 91 -2.03 -19.46 -2.48
C GLU A 91 -3.31 -19.32 -1.65
N THR A 92 -4.33 -20.13 -1.96
CA THR A 92 -5.55 -20.22 -1.14
C THR A 92 -5.76 -21.65 -0.68
N SER A 93 -5.72 -21.90 0.63
CA SER A 93 -5.74 -23.24 1.21
C SER A 93 -7.12 -23.75 1.60
N GLY A 94 -8.13 -22.88 1.75
CA GLY A 94 -9.46 -23.34 2.12
C GLY A 94 -10.50 -22.24 2.30
N LEU A 95 -11.76 -22.67 2.30
CA LEU A 95 -12.92 -21.89 2.72
C LEU A 95 -13.33 -22.38 4.11
N SER A 96 -13.43 -21.47 5.07
CA SER A 96 -14.05 -21.75 6.37
C SER A 96 -15.13 -20.74 6.70
N VAL A 97 -15.91 -21.04 7.72
CA VAL A 97 -16.99 -20.18 8.21
C VAL A 97 -16.62 -19.75 9.61
N ASN A 98 -16.57 -18.44 9.88
CA ASN A 98 -16.28 -17.94 11.20
C ASN A 98 -17.49 -18.10 12.14
N PHE A 99 -17.31 -17.79 13.44
CA PHE A 99 -18.38 -17.86 14.45
C PHE A 99 -19.63 -17.05 14.11
N SER A 100 -19.50 -16.01 13.28
CA SER A 100 -20.63 -15.18 12.83
C SER A 100 -21.29 -15.70 11.55
N GLY A 101 -20.96 -16.91 11.08
CA GLY A 101 -21.53 -17.50 9.87
C GLY A 101 -20.97 -16.92 8.57
N VAL A 102 -19.85 -16.20 8.62
CA VAL A 102 -19.25 -15.51 7.46
C VAL A 102 -18.20 -16.38 6.83
N ARG A 103 -18.28 -16.50 5.49
CA ARG A 103 -17.29 -17.19 4.67
C ARG A 103 -15.96 -16.43 4.66
N CYS A 104 -14.95 -17.05 5.23
CA CYS A 104 -13.57 -16.59 5.24
C CYS A 104 -12.69 -17.50 4.38
N TYR A 105 -11.65 -16.93 3.80
CA TYR A 105 -10.67 -17.65 3.01
C TYR A 105 -9.31 -17.50 3.67
N GLU A 106 -8.53 -18.57 3.60
CA GLU A 106 -7.12 -18.54 3.96
C GLU A 106 -6.30 -18.14 2.73
N TYR A 107 -5.47 -17.12 2.90
CA TYR A 107 -4.53 -16.64 1.90
C TYR A 107 -3.12 -16.76 2.46
N ARG A 108 -2.25 -17.47 1.73
CA ARG A 108 -0.82 -17.56 2.03
C ARG A 108 -0.05 -16.76 0.99
N LEU A 109 0.78 -15.81 1.43
CA LEU A 109 1.61 -14.99 0.56
C LEU A 109 2.91 -15.74 0.23
N ALA A 110 3.37 -15.63 -1.01
CA ALA A 110 4.65 -16.19 -1.41
C ALA A 110 5.80 -15.50 -0.66
N ARG A 111 6.68 -16.31 -0.03
CA ARG A 111 7.90 -15.81 0.60
C ARG A 111 8.95 -15.56 -0.47
N MET A 112 9.48 -14.35 -0.53
CA MET A 112 10.55 -13.99 -1.45
C MET A 112 11.84 -13.87 -0.64
N GLU A 113 12.72 -14.86 -0.75
CA GLU A 113 13.97 -14.92 0.01
C GLU A 113 14.99 -13.87 -0.45
N GLY A 114 15.79 -13.36 0.50
CA GLY A 114 16.97 -12.54 0.22
C GLY A 114 16.70 -11.11 -0.30
N GLN A 115 15.46 -10.66 -0.34
CA GLN A 115 15.11 -9.34 -0.88
C GLN A 115 14.85 -8.32 0.23
N LYS A 116 15.30 -7.08 -0.01
CA LYS A 116 14.86 -5.92 0.78
C LYS A 116 13.33 -5.87 0.80
N GLN A 117 12.77 -5.33 1.87
CA GLN A 117 11.33 -5.21 2.06
C GLN A 117 10.93 -3.74 2.02
N ILE A 118 9.84 -3.42 1.32
CA ILE A 118 9.22 -2.11 1.35
C ILE A 118 8.34 -2.05 2.60
N LYS A 119 8.68 -1.16 3.52
CA LYS A 119 7.88 -0.93 4.73
C LYS A 119 6.73 0.00 4.40
N ILE A 120 5.49 -0.46 4.58
CA ILE A 120 4.29 0.37 4.46
C ILE A 120 3.63 0.44 5.83
N ASN A 121 3.22 1.64 6.24
CA ASN A 121 2.53 1.82 7.51
C ASN A 121 1.09 1.30 7.39
N SER A 122 0.69 0.37 8.27
CA SER A 122 -0.64 -0.25 8.24
C SER A 122 -1.78 0.76 8.38
N LEU A 123 -1.54 1.93 8.96
CA LEU A 123 -2.55 2.99 9.07
C LEU A 123 -3.04 3.47 7.69
N LEU A 124 -2.25 3.29 6.64
CA LEU A 124 -2.71 3.53 5.26
C LEU A 124 -3.92 2.66 4.90
N ILE A 125 -3.90 1.40 5.35
CA ILE A 125 -4.95 0.41 5.09
C ILE A 125 -6.03 0.50 6.18
N GLU A 126 -5.62 0.36 7.44
CA GLU A 126 -6.50 0.33 8.61
C GLU A 126 -7.21 1.67 8.86
N GLY A 127 -6.59 2.79 8.50
CA GLY A 127 -7.19 4.12 8.58
C GLY A 127 -8.09 4.48 7.39
N GLY A 128 -8.22 3.59 6.39
CA GLY A 128 -9.15 3.74 5.27
C GLY A 128 -8.63 4.56 4.07
N ALA A 129 -7.51 5.27 4.20
CA ALA A 129 -6.94 6.09 3.14
C ALA A 129 -6.72 5.31 1.83
N TRP A 130 -6.22 4.07 1.91
CA TRP A 130 -6.01 3.20 0.75
C TRP A 130 -7.28 2.92 -0.06
N SER A 131 -8.40 2.71 0.63
CA SER A 131 -9.69 2.44 -0.02
C SER A 131 -10.23 3.65 -0.80
N LEU A 132 -9.80 4.86 -0.44
CA LEU A 132 -10.18 6.12 -1.09
C LEU A 132 -9.29 6.45 -2.29
N LEU A 133 -8.10 5.85 -2.39
CA LEU A 133 -7.23 6.01 -3.55
C LEU A 133 -7.87 5.41 -4.81
N CYS A 134 -7.64 6.04 -5.94
CA CYS A 134 -7.97 5.54 -7.26
C CYS A 134 -6.98 4.44 -7.65
N HIS A 135 -7.35 3.64 -8.64
CA HIS A 135 -6.56 2.48 -9.06
C HIS A 135 -5.13 2.84 -9.47
N THR A 136 -4.91 3.97 -10.13
CA THR A 136 -3.57 4.42 -10.55
C THR A 136 -2.73 4.95 -9.39
N ALA A 137 -3.35 5.59 -8.39
CA ALA A 137 -2.65 6.02 -7.18
C ALA A 137 -2.20 4.82 -6.32
N ARG A 138 -3.04 3.79 -6.21
CA ARG A 138 -2.68 2.51 -5.56
C ARG A 138 -1.55 1.78 -6.28
N ALA A 139 -1.50 1.86 -7.61
CA ALA A 139 -0.40 1.28 -8.39
C ALA A 139 0.92 2.05 -8.18
N LEU A 140 0.85 3.38 -8.07
CA LEU A 140 2.00 4.26 -7.97
C LEU A 140 2.67 4.24 -6.59
N PHE A 141 1.90 4.26 -5.50
CA PHE A 141 2.47 4.46 -4.16
C PHE A 141 3.53 3.40 -3.75
N PRO A 142 3.31 2.08 -3.91
CA PRO A 142 4.32 1.09 -3.58
C PRO A 142 5.61 1.24 -4.40
N VAL A 143 5.51 1.75 -5.63
CA VAL A 143 6.68 2.06 -6.47
C VAL A 143 7.43 3.27 -5.94
N MET A 144 6.73 4.31 -5.49
CA MET A 144 7.39 5.45 -4.82
C MET A 144 8.13 5.03 -3.56
N LYS A 145 7.55 4.10 -2.79
CA LYS A 145 8.21 3.48 -1.62
C LYS A 145 9.39 2.60 -2.01
N PHE A 146 9.36 1.94 -3.16
CA PHE A 146 10.48 1.16 -3.67
C PHE A 146 11.71 2.04 -3.98
N PHE A 147 11.48 3.25 -4.52
CA PHE A 147 12.52 4.26 -4.76
C PHE A 147 12.75 5.20 -3.57
N GLU A 148 12.44 4.75 -2.35
CA GLU A 148 12.62 5.57 -1.16
C GLU A 148 14.09 5.70 -0.76
N VAL A 149 14.47 6.91 -0.36
CA VAL A 149 15.73 7.22 0.30
C VAL A 149 15.43 7.89 1.65
N PRO A 150 16.21 7.59 2.69
CA PRO A 150 15.96 8.11 4.02
C PRO A 150 16.12 9.64 4.11
N LYS A 151 17.00 10.21 3.27
CA LYS A 151 17.32 11.63 3.27
C LYS A 151 17.77 12.06 1.87
N VAL A 152 17.43 13.30 1.51
CA VAL A 152 17.96 13.97 0.32
C VAL A 152 18.76 15.20 0.78
N PRO A 153 20.05 15.34 0.41
CA PRO A 153 20.84 16.51 0.77
C PRO A 153 20.17 17.82 0.34
N GLY A 154 20.07 18.79 1.26
CA GLY A 154 19.49 20.11 0.99
C GLY A 154 17.96 20.17 0.99
N VAL A 155 17.25 19.05 1.16
CA VAL A 155 15.79 19.02 1.33
C VAL A 155 15.47 18.87 2.81
N PHE A 156 14.71 19.83 3.33
CA PHE A 156 14.20 19.77 4.69
C PHE A 156 12.72 20.18 4.74
N PHE A 157 11.81 19.34 5.26
CA PHE A 157 10.53 19.81 5.77
C PHE A 157 10.74 20.43 7.17
N GLN A 158 9.96 21.47 7.48
CA GLN A 158 10.04 22.20 8.76
C GLN A 158 9.88 21.30 10.01
N LYS A 159 9.37 20.07 9.86
CA LYS A 159 9.17 19.07 10.93
C LYS A 159 9.95 17.78 10.70
N ASP A 160 11.06 17.80 9.96
CA ASP A 160 11.78 16.57 9.60
C ASP A 160 12.36 15.79 10.78
N ARG A 161 12.66 16.49 11.88
CA ARG A 161 13.28 15.90 13.06
C ARG A 161 12.25 15.69 14.16
N LEU A 162 12.11 14.46 14.62
CA LEU A 162 11.71 14.22 16.00
C LEU A 162 12.90 14.59 16.88
N ILE A 163 12.75 15.61 17.73
CA ILE A 163 13.71 15.86 18.81
C ILE A 163 13.56 14.69 19.77
N LEU A 164 14.40 13.67 19.60
CA LEU A 164 14.64 12.71 20.68
C LEU A 164 15.40 13.45 21.78
N GLY A 165 15.08 13.16 23.04
CA GLY A 165 15.66 13.83 24.18
C GLY A 165 17.20 13.89 24.15
N PRO A 166 17.81 14.81 24.92
CA PRO A 166 19.27 14.95 24.94
C PRO A 166 19.95 13.60 25.21
N GLY A 167 20.81 13.14 24.29
CA GLY A 167 21.56 11.89 24.40
C GLY A 167 21.20 10.78 23.40
N SER A 168 20.20 10.94 22.54
CA SER A 168 19.92 9.94 21.49
C SER A 168 20.94 9.99 20.35
N PRO A 169 21.64 8.88 20.02
CA PRO A 169 22.52 8.79 18.85
C PRO A 169 21.73 8.63 17.54
N TYR A 170 20.40 8.51 17.60
CA TYR A 170 19.53 8.26 16.45
C TYR A 170 18.78 9.53 16.04
N GLU A 171 18.78 9.86 14.74
CA GLU A 171 17.86 10.83 14.14
C GLU A 171 16.61 10.07 13.65
N LEU A 172 15.44 10.29 14.27
CA LEU A 172 14.17 9.81 13.71
C LEU A 172 13.66 10.80 12.67
N TYR A 173 13.58 10.36 11.42
CA TYR A 173 13.03 11.15 10.32
C TYR A 173 11.52 10.94 10.24
N ARG A 174 10.76 12.03 10.26
CA ARG A 174 9.29 11.97 10.05
C ARG A 174 8.92 11.65 8.61
N TYR A 175 9.84 11.86 7.68
CA TYR A 175 9.65 11.70 6.25
C TYR A 175 10.79 10.90 5.63
N THR A 176 10.44 10.06 4.68
CA THR A 176 11.36 9.49 3.66
C THR A 176 11.10 10.20 2.35
N PHE A 177 11.97 10.02 1.35
CA PHE A 177 11.83 10.72 0.07
C PHE A 177 11.84 9.73 -1.09
N CYS A 178 10.92 9.90 -2.04
CA CYS A 178 11.00 9.19 -3.32
C CYS A 178 11.82 10.04 -4.30
N GLN A 179 12.92 9.48 -4.80
CA GLN A 179 13.78 10.13 -5.78
C GLN A 179 13.85 9.28 -7.05
N ALA A 180 12.93 9.51 -7.97
CA ALA A 180 12.89 8.85 -9.28
C ALA A 180 12.17 9.72 -10.31
N ALA A 181 12.58 9.64 -11.57
CA ALA A 181 11.90 10.35 -12.65
C ALA A 181 10.46 9.84 -12.82
N PRO A 182 9.47 10.71 -13.15
CA PRO A 182 8.08 10.30 -13.36
C PRO A 182 7.92 9.14 -14.35
N GLN A 183 8.74 9.10 -15.40
CA GLN A 183 8.72 8.05 -16.42
C GLN A 183 9.13 6.68 -15.85
N VAL A 184 10.14 6.67 -14.97
CA VAL A 184 10.58 5.45 -14.26
C VAL A 184 9.47 4.96 -13.35
N LEU A 185 8.86 5.86 -12.56
CA LEU A 185 7.73 5.53 -11.70
C LEU A 185 6.54 4.97 -12.49
N CYS A 186 6.20 5.58 -13.64
CA CYS A 186 5.13 5.11 -14.51
C CYS A 186 5.41 3.71 -15.05
N THR A 187 6.65 3.45 -15.47
CA THR A 187 7.09 2.17 -16.02
C THR A 187 6.93 1.06 -14.97
N PHE A 188 7.52 1.24 -13.79
CA PHE A 188 7.43 0.28 -12.69
C PHE A 188 5.98 0.11 -12.19
N ALA A 189 5.17 1.17 -12.19
CA ALA A 189 3.77 1.10 -11.80
C ALA A 189 2.87 0.48 -12.89
N GLY A 190 3.37 0.27 -14.11
CA GLY A 190 2.58 -0.21 -15.24
C GLY A 190 1.43 0.73 -15.60
N MET A 191 1.70 2.04 -15.64
CA MET A 191 0.70 3.05 -15.92
C MET A 191 1.17 4.05 -17.00
N GLY A 192 0.21 4.65 -17.71
CA GLY A 192 0.51 5.69 -18.67
C GLY A 192 0.86 7.03 -18.01
N VAL A 193 1.75 7.79 -18.64
CA VAL A 193 2.20 9.12 -18.17
C VAL A 193 1.03 10.09 -17.96
N ARG A 194 -0.01 10.03 -18.81
CA ARG A 194 -1.22 10.86 -18.68
C ARG A 194 -1.94 10.64 -17.35
N SER A 195 -1.84 9.44 -16.77
CA SER A 195 -2.46 9.09 -15.49
C SER A 195 -1.62 9.48 -14.28
N PHE A 196 -0.32 9.79 -14.48
CA PHE A 196 0.62 10.08 -13.40
C PHE A 196 0.17 11.26 -12.56
N GLN A 197 -0.13 12.40 -13.20
CA GLN A 197 -0.51 13.62 -12.50
C GLN A 197 -1.80 13.45 -11.68
N LYS A 198 -2.77 12.68 -12.20
CA LYS A 198 -4.00 12.35 -11.48
C LYS A 198 -3.72 11.46 -10.27
N ALA A 199 -2.88 10.44 -10.44
CA ALA A 199 -2.49 9.54 -9.35
C ALA A 199 -1.75 10.30 -8.25
N LEU A 200 -0.75 11.10 -8.63
CA LEU A 200 0.06 11.90 -7.71
C LEU A 200 -0.80 12.93 -6.95
N ARG A 201 -1.67 13.66 -7.65
CA ARG A 201 -2.57 14.63 -7.03
C ARG A 201 -3.38 13.98 -5.92
N GLN A 202 -3.93 12.80 -6.16
CA GLN A 202 -4.74 12.12 -5.16
C GLN A 202 -3.92 11.62 -3.97
N LEU A 203 -2.68 11.16 -4.20
CA LEU A 203 -1.76 10.82 -3.11
C LEU A 203 -1.47 12.06 -2.23
N CYS A 204 -1.33 13.24 -2.85
CA CYS A 204 -1.15 14.51 -2.14
C CYS A 204 -2.41 14.95 -1.40
N GLU A 205 -3.59 14.88 -2.02
CA GLU A 205 -4.88 15.23 -1.40
C GLU A 205 -5.15 14.42 -0.13
N LEU A 206 -4.78 13.13 -0.14
CA LEU A 206 -4.91 12.24 1.01
C LEU A 206 -3.69 12.26 1.95
N LYS A 207 -2.73 13.15 1.72
CA LYS A 207 -1.49 13.31 2.50
C LYS A 207 -0.69 12.01 2.65
N VAL A 208 -0.79 11.12 1.67
CA VAL A 208 0.01 9.89 1.59
C VAL A 208 1.42 10.20 1.07
N VAL A 209 1.52 11.24 0.24
CA VAL A 209 2.75 11.80 -0.31
C VAL A 209 2.66 13.32 -0.23
N LEU A 210 3.78 14.00 -0.05
CA LEU A 210 3.87 15.46 -0.02
C LEU A 210 4.82 15.96 -1.13
N PRO A 211 4.45 17.00 -1.89
CA PRO A 211 5.37 17.60 -2.84
C PRO A 211 6.54 18.28 -2.11
N VAL A 212 7.75 18.19 -2.68
CA VAL A 212 8.90 18.96 -2.23
C VAL A 212 9.07 20.16 -3.16
N GLU A 213 8.64 21.34 -2.72
CA GLU A 213 8.63 22.56 -3.55
C GLU A 213 10.01 22.92 -4.11
N LYS A 214 11.07 22.65 -3.34
CA LYS A 214 12.45 23.01 -3.69
C LYS A 214 13.12 22.04 -4.67
N MET A 215 12.54 20.87 -4.92
CA MET A 215 13.16 19.83 -5.73
C MET A 215 12.11 19.12 -6.60
N PRO A 216 11.87 19.60 -7.83
CA PRO A 216 10.99 18.93 -8.78
C PRO A 216 11.41 17.47 -9.00
N GLY A 217 10.46 16.55 -8.93
CA GLY A 217 10.73 15.11 -9.03
C GLY A 217 11.16 14.44 -7.72
N CYS A 218 11.11 15.16 -6.60
CA CYS A 218 11.24 14.62 -5.26
C CYS A 218 9.92 14.75 -4.51
N TRP A 219 9.56 13.72 -3.76
CA TRP A 219 8.35 13.71 -2.94
C TRP A 219 8.61 13.15 -1.56
N GLY A 220 8.10 13.83 -0.54
CA GLY A 220 8.13 13.37 0.85
C GLY A 220 7.07 12.29 1.09
N ILE A 221 7.43 11.26 1.83
CA ILE A 221 6.55 10.17 2.24
C ILE A 221 6.56 10.12 3.76
N PRO A 222 5.44 10.45 4.43
CA PRO A 222 5.34 10.37 5.89
C PRO A 222 5.62 8.94 6.37
N VAL A 223 6.45 8.80 7.41
CA VAL A 223 6.75 7.49 8.01
C VAL A 223 5.61 7.07 8.95
N ASP A 224 5.19 7.98 9.85
CA ASP A 224 4.21 7.69 10.91
C ASP A 224 2.95 8.57 10.88
N GLU A 225 2.96 9.68 10.13
CA GLU A 225 1.85 10.65 10.07
C GLU A 225 0.92 10.42 8.87
N ILE A 226 0.29 9.24 8.78
CA ILE A 226 -0.72 8.96 7.72
C ILE A 226 -2.10 9.44 8.16
N ALA A 227 -2.86 10.01 7.22
CA ALA A 227 -4.25 10.40 7.46
C ALA A 227 -5.12 9.19 7.87
N VAL A 228 -5.70 9.27 9.07
CA VAL A 228 -6.66 8.29 9.58
C VAL A 228 -8.07 8.87 9.51
N PHE A 229 -8.98 8.17 8.83
CA PHE A 229 -10.37 8.59 8.72
C PHE A 229 -11.19 8.07 9.89
N SER A 230 -12.23 8.83 10.28
CA SER A 230 -13.15 8.41 11.35
C SER A 230 -13.86 7.10 10.97
N PRO A 231 -13.82 6.07 11.83
CA PRO A 231 -14.50 4.80 11.59
C PRO A 231 -16.00 4.98 11.31
N ASP A 232 -16.67 5.89 12.02
CA ASP A 232 -18.10 6.16 11.82
C ASP A 232 -18.40 6.69 10.41
N LYS A 233 -17.57 7.61 9.92
CA LYS A 233 -17.70 8.15 8.55
C LYS A 233 -17.47 7.05 7.50
N LEU A 234 -16.44 6.22 7.70
CA LEU A 234 -16.16 5.10 6.79
C LEU A 234 -17.30 4.08 6.80
N ASN A 235 -17.82 3.73 7.97
CA ASN A 235 -18.93 2.80 8.16
C ASN A 235 -20.25 3.33 7.58
N ALA A 236 -20.53 4.63 7.70
CA ALA A 236 -21.68 5.25 7.05
C ALA A 236 -21.64 5.11 5.53
N SER A 237 -20.46 5.26 4.91
CA SER A 237 -20.27 5.07 3.46
C SER A 237 -20.51 3.63 2.99
N ILE A 238 -20.22 2.65 3.83
CA ILE A 238 -20.51 1.24 3.55
C ILE A 238 -22.02 1.00 3.56
N ARG A 239 -22.73 1.57 4.53
CA ARG A 239 -24.19 1.42 4.66
C ARG A 239 -24.94 2.05 3.50
N SER A 240 -24.51 3.22 3.01
CA SER A 240 -25.16 3.91 1.88
C SER A 240 -25.04 3.12 0.58
N LYS A 241 -23.87 2.51 0.32
CA LYS A 241 -23.63 1.65 -0.86
C LYS A 241 -24.44 0.34 -0.86
N ARG A 242 -25.11 -0.02 0.24
CA ARG A 242 -25.94 -1.23 0.37
C ARG A 242 -27.43 -0.98 0.10
N LYS A 243 -27.85 0.27 0.01
CA LYS A 243 -29.27 0.63 -0.21
C LYS A 243 -29.67 0.61 -1.70
N PHE A 244 -28.74 0.29 -2.58
CA PHE A 244 -28.90 0.10 -4.02
C PHE A 244 -28.32 -1.26 -4.39
#